data_AF-A0A2K0U589-F1
#
_entry.id   AF-A0A2K0U589-F1
#
_cell.length_a   1.000
_cell.length_b   1.000
_cell.length_c   1.000
_cell.angle_alpha   90.00
_cell.angle_beta   90.00
_cell.angle_gamma   90.00
#
_symmetry.space_group_name_H-M   'P 1'
#
loop_
_entity.id
_entity.type
_entity.pdbx_description
1 polymer ?
#
loop_
_entity_poly.entity_id
_entity_poly.type
_entity_poly.pdbx_seq_one_letter_code
_entity_poly.pdbx_strand_id
1 'polypeptide(L)'
;MVSRIIYPGVPHVYAASCNTATPSFDSVRALESYLHEKYPTVTPCPEGKLLPVFIRTPGARVYTDDTTGSKKSADQVKIALDFMVDLVKSKNIDPSKLVIISPYAANVKLFDRMLRKNAAYEALKGIPPPSTVDSFQGQENHIVFVM
;
A
#
# COMPACT_ATOMS: atom_id res chain seq x y z
N MET A 1 -0.05 -12.97 29.13
CA MET A 1 -0.02 -11.82 28.19
C MET A 1 -0.37 -10.57 28.99
N VAL A 2 0.52 -9.56 29.04
CA VAL A 2 0.41 -8.38 29.92
C VAL A 2 -0.91 -7.61 29.72
N SER A 3 -1.46 -7.61 28.50
CA SER A 3 -2.73 -6.98 28.14
C SER A 3 -3.93 -7.44 28.96
N ARG A 4 -3.97 -8.70 29.42
CA ARG A 4 -5.05 -9.24 30.26
C ARG A 4 -5.04 -8.71 31.69
N ILE A 5 -3.88 -8.28 32.16
CA ILE A 5 -3.71 -7.68 33.49
C ILE A 5 -4.07 -6.20 33.45
N ILE A 6 -3.65 -5.49 32.39
CA ILE A 6 -3.92 -4.05 32.22
C ILE A 6 -5.40 -3.79 31.86
N TYR A 7 -6.01 -4.64 31.04
CA TYR A 7 -7.39 -4.46 30.55
C TYR A 7 -8.26 -5.70 30.84
N PRO A 8 -8.58 -5.97 32.11
CA PRO A 8 -9.29 -7.20 32.50
C PRO A 8 -10.73 -7.26 31.97
N GLY A 9 -11.37 -6.11 31.74
CA GLY A 9 -12.75 -6.03 31.23
C GLY A 9 -12.86 -5.96 29.71
N VAL A 10 -11.75 -5.96 28.97
CA VAL A 10 -11.77 -5.86 27.51
C VAL A 10 -11.66 -7.26 26.91
N PRO A 11 -12.65 -7.72 26.14
CA PRO A 11 -12.53 -8.98 25.40
C PRO A 11 -11.36 -8.87 24.41
N HIS A 12 -10.33 -9.73 24.56
CA HIS A 12 -9.20 -9.79 23.62
C HIS A 12 -9.56 -10.58 22.35
N VAL A 13 -10.66 -10.20 21.71
CA VAL A 13 -11.15 -10.74 20.45
C VAL A 13 -11.39 -9.60 19.48
N TYR A 14 -11.07 -9.83 18.22
CA TYR A 14 -11.41 -8.87 17.18
C TYR A 14 -12.92 -8.80 16.97
N ALA A 15 -13.42 -7.64 16.54
CA ALA A 15 -14.79 -7.49 16.11
C ALA A 15 -15.07 -8.37 14.88
N ALA A 16 -16.33 -8.77 14.68
CA ALA A 16 -16.73 -9.57 13.51
C ALA A 16 -16.42 -8.87 12.18
N SER A 17 -16.36 -7.53 12.16
CA SER A 17 -15.95 -6.72 11.01
C SER A 17 -14.49 -6.93 10.61
N CYS A 18 -13.63 -7.45 11.50
CA CYS A 18 -12.24 -7.79 11.19
C CYS A 18 -12.08 -9.16 10.52
N ASN A 19 -13.19 -9.88 10.27
CA ASN A 19 -13.13 -11.16 9.57
C ASN A 19 -12.70 -10.93 8.11
N THR A 20 -11.52 -11.45 7.76
CA THR A 20 -10.89 -11.30 6.46
C THR A 20 -11.63 -12.00 5.32
N ALA A 21 -12.66 -12.81 5.61
CA ALA A 21 -13.55 -13.43 4.62
C ALA A 21 -14.71 -12.51 4.21
N THR A 22 -14.94 -11.39 4.91
CA THR A 22 -16.05 -10.48 4.58
C THR A 22 -15.79 -9.70 3.29
N PRO A 23 -16.83 -9.21 2.59
CA PRO A 23 -16.67 -8.47 1.32
C PRO A 23 -15.83 -7.18 1.42
N SER A 24 -15.71 -6.57 2.60
CA SER A 24 -14.85 -5.39 2.80
C SER A 24 -13.37 -5.68 2.47
N PHE A 25 -12.93 -6.94 2.57
CA PHE A 25 -11.57 -7.37 2.25
C PHE A 25 -11.40 -7.93 0.83
N ASP A 26 -12.42 -7.85 -0.05
CA ASP A 26 -12.35 -8.37 -1.43
C ASP A 26 -11.10 -7.88 -2.17
N SER A 27 -10.81 -6.57 -2.09
CA SER A 27 -9.65 -5.99 -2.77
C SER A 27 -8.32 -6.49 -2.21
N VAL A 28 -8.25 -6.80 -0.92
CA VAL A 28 -7.03 -7.33 -0.30
C VAL A 28 -6.83 -8.80 -0.66
N ARG A 29 -7.90 -9.61 -0.70
CA ARG A 29 -7.84 -10.98 -1.22
C ARG A 29 -7.47 -11.01 -2.71
N ALA A 30 -7.92 -10.02 -3.47
CA ALA A 30 -7.52 -9.87 -4.86
C ALA A 30 -6.02 -9.56 -5.02
N LEU A 31 -5.45 -8.73 -4.13
CA LEU A 31 -4.00 -8.51 -4.05
C LEU A 31 -3.25 -9.81 -3.73
N GLU A 32 -3.70 -10.58 -2.75
CA GLU A 32 -3.07 -11.87 -2.40
C GLU A 32 -3.11 -12.85 -3.59
N SER A 33 -4.27 -13.02 -4.23
CA SER A 33 -4.41 -13.83 -5.44
C SER A 33 -3.48 -13.36 -6.57
N TYR A 34 -3.36 -12.05 -6.78
CA TYR A 34 -2.45 -11.48 -7.78
C TYR A 34 -0.98 -11.81 -7.47
N LEU A 35 -0.58 -11.69 -6.21
CA LEU A 35 0.78 -12.01 -5.79
C LEU A 35 1.11 -13.48 -5.99
N HIS A 36 0.19 -14.40 -5.73
CA HIS A 36 0.42 -15.83 -5.97
C HIS A 36 0.50 -16.19 -7.45
N GLU A 37 -0.34 -15.57 -8.28
CA GLU A 37 -0.30 -15.79 -9.72
C GLU A 37 1.00 -15.27 -10.33
N LYS A 38 1.46 -14.09 -9.91
CA LYS A 38 2.64 -13.44 -10.48
C LYS A 38 3.96 -13.89 -9.84
N TYR A 39 3.93 -14.26 -8.56
CA TYR A 39 5.09 -14.67 -7.78
C TYR A 39 4.79 -15.98 -7.03
N PRO A 40 4.81 -17.14 -7.72
CA PRO A 40 4.42 -18.43 -7.12
C PRO A 40 5.27 -18.87 -5.93
N THR A 41 6.45 -18.27 -5.74
CA THR A 41 7.35 -18.53 -4.61
C THR A 41 6.97 -17.78 -3.34
N VAL A 42 6.04 -16.81 -3.41
CA VAL A 42 5.51 -16.12 -2.24
C VAL A 42 4.62 -17.07 -1.46
N THR A 43 4.91 -17.24 -0.16
CA THR A 43 4.12 -18.08 0.74
C THR A 43 2.74 -17.44 1.00
N PRO A 44 1.64 -18.21 0.91
CA PRO A 44 0.30 -17.69 1.20
C PRO A 44 0.15 -17.19 2.63
N CYS A 45 -0.79 -16.25 2.84
CA CYS A 45 -1.14 -15.87 4.20
C CYS A 45 -1.75 -17.09 4.92
N PRO A 46 -1.45 -17.26 6.21
CA PRO A 46 -2.18 -18.23 7.02
C PRO A 46 -3.68 -17.92 7.02
N GLU A 47 -4.50 -18.96 7.19
CA GLU A 47 -5.97 -18.82 7.25
C GLU A 47 -6.39 -17.73 8.26
N GLY A 48 -7.33 -16.87 7.84
CA GLY A 48 -7.85 -15.78 8.66
C GLY A 48 -6.89 -14.61 8.86
N LYS A 49 -5.76 -14.55 8.15
CA LYS A 49 -4.78 -13.45 8.24
C LYS A 49 -4.59 -12.75 6.91
N LEU A 50 -4.19 -11.48 6.99
CA LEU A 50 -3.67 -10.68 5.89
C LEU A 50 -2.32 -10.14 6.36
N LEU A 51 -1.25 -10.46 5.63
CA LEU A 51 0.11 -10.06 5.99
C LEU A 51 0.66 -9.00 5.02
N PRO A 52 1.50 -8.07 5.49
CA PRO A 52 2.13 -7.10 4.61
C PRO A 52 3.12 -7.79 3.67
N VAL A 53 3.30 -7.21 2.49
CA VAL A 53 4.19 -7.71 1.44
C VAL A 53 5.27 -6.65 1.18
N PHE A 54 6.52 -7.10 1.09
CA PHE A 54 7.66 -6.22 0.87
C PHE A 54 8.23 -6.43 -0.52
N ILE A 55 8.19 -5.38 -1.34
CA ILE A 55 8.76 -5.40 -2.69
C ILE A 55 10.22 -4.96 -2.61
N ARG A 56 11.14 -5.90 -2.84
CA ARG A 56 12.56 -5.60 -2.91
C ARG A 56 12.87 -4.89 -4.23
N THR A 57 13.56 -3.75 -4.16
CA THR A 57 13.91 -2.90 -5.32
C THR A 57 15.43 -2.81 -5.52
N PRO A 58 16.11 -3.90 -5.92
CA PRO A 58 17.56 -3.91 -6.07
C PRO A 58 18.01 -2.92 -7.15
N GLY A 59 19.08 -2.17 -6.86
CA GLY A 59 19.63 -1.16 -7.77
C GLY A 59 18.88 0.17 -7.80
N ALA A 60 17.77 0.31 -7.07
CA ALA A 60 17.07 1.58 -6.94
C ALA A 60 17.94 2.62 -6.22
N ARG A 61 17.98 3.84 -6.76
CA ARG A 61 18.79 4.94 -6.24
C ARG A 61 17.93 5.91 -5.43
N VAL A 62 18.47 6.34 -4.30
CA VAL A 62 17.88 7.38 -3.46
C VAL A 62 18.73 8.63 -3.57
N TYR A 63 18.09 9.74 -3.90
CA TYR A 63 18.70 11.06 -3.96
C TYR A 63 18.24 11.88 -2.77
N THR A 64 19.17 12.57 -2.13
CA THR A 64 18.87 13.53 -1.07
C THR A 64 18.93 14.92 -1.67
N ASP A 65 17.92 15.74 -1.39
CA ASP A 65 17.93 17.15 -1.71
C ASP A 65 18.82 17.89 -0.70
N ASP A 66 19.92 18.49 -1.17
CA ASP A 66 20.94 19.08 -0.28
C ASP A 66 20.43 20.29 0.51
N THR A 67 19.34 20.93 0.08
CA THR A 67 18.76 22.10 0.75
C THR A 67 17.75 21.70 1.82
N THR A 68 16.90 20.72 1.53
CA THR A 68 15.78 20.34 2.41
C THR A 68 16.05 19.07 3.20
N GLY A 69 17.09 18.30 2.85
CA GLY A 69 17.35 16.96 3.38
C GLY A 69 16.33 15.91 2.93
N SER A 70 15.34 16.27 2.10
CA SER A 70 14.30 15.36 1.68
C SER A 70 14.85 14.30 0.73
N LYS A 71 14.49 13.04 0.97
CA LYS A 71 14.90 11.91 0.13
C LYS A 71 13.85 11.57 -0.91
N LYS A 72 14.28 11.16 -2.10
CA LYS A 72 13.40 10.66 -3.16
C LYS A 72 14.04 9.53 -3.96
N SER A 73 13.23 8.61 -4.46
CA SER A 73 13.67 7.57 -5.41
C SER A 73 12.70 7.45 -6.58
N ALA A 74 13.13 7.89 -7.76
CA ALA A 74 12.34 7.72 -8.98
C ALA A 74 12.19 6.25 -9.38
N ASP A 75 13.21 5.43 -9.10
CA ASP A 75 13.20 4.00 -9.38
C ASP A 75 12.11 3.30 -8.55
N GLN A 76 12.04 3.57 -7.25
CA GLN A 76 11.02 2.97 -6.38
C GLN A 76 9.61 3.50 -6.69
N VAL A 77 9.45 4.80 -6.98
CA VAL A 77 8.16 5.37 -7.44
C VAL A 77 7.68 4.66 -8.69
N LYS A 78 8.55 4.50 -9.69
CA LYS A 78 8.20 3.82 -10.94
C LYS A 78 7.78 2.37 -10.69
N ILE A 79 8.56 1.63 -9.90
CA ILE A 79 8.25 0.22 -9.57
C ILE A 79 6.89 0.12 -8.87
N ALA A 80 6.62 1.00 -7.90
CA ALA A 80 5.34 1.02 -7.19
C ALA A 80 4.16 1.32 -8.14
N LEU A 81 4.28 2.34 -8.99
CA LEU A 81 3.22 2.71 -9.93
C LEU A 81 2.97 1.63 -10.99
N ASP A 82 4.04 1.03 -11.54
CA ASP A 82 3.92 -0.06 -12.50
C ASP A 82 3.26 -1.29 -11.87
N PHE A 83 3.61 -1.62 -10.62
CA PHE A 83 2.96 -2.68 -9.85
C PHE A 83 1.47 -2.38 -9.63
N MET A 84 1.14 -1.15 -9.22
CA MET A 84 -0.26 -0.73 -9.00
C MET A 84 -1.08 -0.81 -10.28
N VAL A 85 -0.55 -0.36 -11.42
CA VAL A 85 -1.25 -0.45 -12.71
C VAL A 85 -1.55 -1.89 -13.07
N ASP A 86 -0.55 -2.77 -12.93
CA ASP A 86 -0.71 -4.18 -13.27
C ASP A 86 -1.73 -4.85 -12.34
N LEU A 87 -1.65 -4.61 -11.03
CA LEU A 87 -2.63 -5.08 -10.05
C LEU A 87 -4.06 -4.64 -10.40
N VAL A 88 -4.28 -3.34 -10.65
CA VAL A 88 -5.60 -2.81 -10.99
C VAL A 88 -6.13 -3.44 -12.27
N LYS A 89 -5.30 -3.58 -13.31
CA LYS A 89 -5.72 -4.19 -14.57
C LYS A 89 -5.99 -5.68 -14.45
N SER A 90 -5.15 -6.43 -13.72
CA SER A 90 -5.29 -7.88 -13.58
C SER A 90 -6.47 -8.28 -12.70
N LYS A 91 -6.79 -7.48 -11.68
CA LYS A 91 -7.81 -7.84 -10.67
C LYS A 91 -9.04 -6.95 -10.67
N ASN A 92 -9.09 -5.96 -11.57
CA ASN A 92 -10.18 -4.98 -11.65
C ASN A 92 -10.47 -4.32 -10.29
N ILE A 93 -9.41 -4.01 -9.54
CA ILE A 93 -9.53 -3.33 -8.25
C ILE A 93 -9.88 -1.87 -8.51
N ASP A 94 -10.92 -1.37 -7.83
CA ASP A 94 -11.25 0.05 -7.82
C ASP A 94 -10.04 0.87 -7.30
N PRO A 95 -9.47 1.78 -8.11
CA PRO A 95 -8.35 2.62 -7.70
C PRO A 95 -8.62 3.40 -6.40
N SER A 96 -9.86 3.76 -6.08
CA SER A 96 -10.19 4.49 -4.84
C SER A 96 -9.76 3.75 -3.56
N LYS A 97 -9.64 2.42 -3.64
CA LYS A 97 -9.25 1.53 -2.55
C LYS A 97 -7.73 1.43 -2.32
N LEU A 98 -6.94 2.07 -3.18
CA LEU A 98 -5.49 2.13 -3.07
C LEU A 98 -5.08 3.51 -2.57
N VAL A 99 -4.07 3.60 -1.71
CA VAL A 99 -3.45 4.87 -1.31
C VAL A 99 -1.94 4.77 -1.26
N ILE A 100 -1.25 5.89 -1.48
CA ILE A 100 0.20 5.99 -1.43
C ILE A 100 0.60 6.90 -0.27
N ILE A 101 1.48 6.39 0.59
CA ILE A 101 2.05 7.12 1.72
C ILE A 101 3.56 7.10 1.61
N SER A 102 4.20 8.25 1.82
CA SER A 102 5.67 8.35 1.88
C SER A 102 6.14 9.23 3.03
N PRO A 103 7.21 8.88 3.76
CA PRO A 103 7.75 9.74 4.81
C PRO A 103 8.23 11.11 4.29
N TYR A 104 8.64 11.19 3.02
CA TYR A 104 9.26 12.39 2.46
C TYR A 104 8.35 13.07 1.42
N ALA A 105 8.13 14.37 1.61
CA ALA A 105 7.35 15.20 0.69
C ALA A 105 7.90 15.20 -0.75
N ALA A 106 9.19 14.97 -0.95
CA ALA A 106 9.76 14.85 -2.29
C ALA A 106 9.25 13.62 -3.06
N ASN A 107 9.01 12.48 -2.40
CA ASN A 107 8.38 11.32 -3.02
C ASN A 107 6.89 11.57 -3.29
N VAL A 108 6.17 12.21 -2.36
CA VAL A 108 4.77 12.62 -2.57
C VAL A 108 4.62 13.47 -3.84
N LYS A 109 5.45 14.51 -3.99
CA LYS A 109 5.48 15.35 -5.19
C LYS A 109 5.84 14.58 -6.45
N LEU A 110 6.73 13.58 -6.34
CA LEU A 110 7.14 12.76 -7.46
C LEU A 110 6.02 11.83 -7.94
N PHE A 111 5.33 11.17 -7.02
CA PHE A 111 4.13 10.38 -7.32
C PHE A 111 3.06 11.23 -8.00
N ASP A 112 2.68 12.36 -7.38
CA ASP A 112 1.65 13.25 -7.90
C ASP A 112 1.98 13.73 -9.32
N ARG A 113 3.23 14.11 -9.57
CA ARG A 113 3.71 14.49 -10.90
C ARG A 113 3.60 13.35 -11.90
N MET A 114 4.00 12.13 -11.53
CA MET A 114 3.99 10.98 -12.44
C MET A 114 2.56 10.56 -12.78
N LEU A 115 1.69 10.47 -11.78
CA LEU A 115 0.26 10.14 -11.94
C LEU A 115 -0.46 11.12 -12.90
N ARG A 116 -0.16 12.42 -12.80
CA ARG A 116 -0.82 13.45 -13.62
C ARG A 116 -0.27 13.58 -15.04
N LYS A 117 1.01 13.28 -15.25
CA LYS A 117 1.71 13.60 -16.52
C LYS A 117 1.97 12.40 -17.41
N ASN A 118 1.79 11.18 -16.93
CA ASN A 118 2.14 9.98 -17.67
C ASN A 118 0.91 9.12 -17.96
N ALA A 119 0.53 9.03 -19.24
CA ALA A 119 -0.59 8.22 -19.70
C ALA A 119 -0.45 6.73 -19.36
N ALA A 120 0.77 6.24 -19.06
CA ALA A 120 0.97 4.87 -18.59
C ALA A 120 0.22 4.57 -17.28
N TYR A 121 -0.11 5.60 -16.49
CA TYR A 121 -0.75 5.47 -15.18
C TYR A 121 -2.25 5.81 -15.19
N GLU A 122 -2.88 5.94 -16.36
CA GLU A 122 -4.33 6.24 -16.49
C GLU A 122 -5.22 5.23 -15.74
N ALA A 123 -4.82 3.96 -15.65
CA ALA A 123 -5.57 2.96 -14.88
C ALA A 123 -5.65 3.27 -13.37
N LEU A 124 -4.79 4.14 -12.86
CA LEU A 124 -4.79 4.60 -11.47
C LEU A 124 -5.63 5.87 -11.27
N LYS A 125 -6.34 6.33 -12.30
CA LYS A 125 -7.25 7.46 -12.14
C LYS A 125 -8.32 7.11 -11.12
N GLY A 126 -8.39 7.88 -10.05
CA GLY A 126 -9.30 7.65 -8.92
C GLY A 126 -8.60 7.29 -7.61
N ILE A 127 -7.29 7.00 -7.61
CA ILE A 127 -6.57 6.92 -6.32
C ILE A 127 -6.60 8.29 -5.61
N PRO A 128 -6.73 8.33 -4.27
CA PRO A 128 -6.55 9.56 -3.51
C PRO A 128 -5.15 10.15 -3.72
N PRO A 129 -4.97 11.47 -3.55
CA PRO A 129 -3.66 12.10 -3.66
C PRO A 129 -2.63 11.42 -2.73
N PRO A 130 -1.39 11.18 -3.22
CA PRO A 130 -0.31 10.71 -2.36
C PRO A 130 -0.10 11.66 -1.19
N SER A 131 0.24 11.12 -0.01
CA SER A 131 0.35 11.91 1.22
C SER A 131 1.56 11.52 2.06
N THR A 132 1.96 12.39 2.98
CA THR A 132 2.92 12.02 4.03
C THR A 132 2.21 11.26 5.14
N VAL A 133 2.98 10.53 5.97
CA VAL A 133 2.43 9.83 7.15
C VAL A 133 1.65 10.79 8.05
N ASP A 134 2.21 11.98 8.31
CA ASP A 134 1.55 12.99 9.15
C ASP A 134 0.23 13.50 8.52
N SER A 135 0.19 13.65 7.20
CA SER A 135 -1.01 14.10 6.48
C SER A 135 -2.07 13.02 6.36
N PHE A 136 -1.70 11.74 6.48
CA PHE A 136 -2.61 10.60 6.43
C PHE A 136 -3.16 10.21 7.82
N GLN A 137 -2.70 10.85 8.90
CA GLN A 137 -3.11 10.51 10.25
C GLN A 137 -4.64 10.58 10.42
N GLY A 138 -5.22 9.53 11.00
CA GLY A 138 -6.66 9.43 11.24
C GLY A 138 -7.47 8.92 10.03
N GLN A 139 -6.80 8.50 8.96
CA GLN A 139 -7.42 7.91 7.78
C GLN A 139 -7.03 6.44 7.61
N GLU A 140 -7.84 5.70 6.88
CA GLU A 140 -7.60 4.30 6.51
C GLU A 140 -8.00 4.08 5.05
N ASN A 141 -7.44 3.04 4.43
CA ASN A 141 -7.86 2.55 3.13
C ASN A 141 -7.59 1.04 3.04
N HIS A 142 -8.13 0.36 2.02
CA HIS A 142 -8.02 -1.09 1.90
C HIS A 142 -6.58 -1.55 1.65
N ILE A 143 -5.86 -0.88 0.74
CA ILE A 143 -4.47 -1.22 0.40
C ILE A 143 -3.62 0.05 0.44
N VAL A 144 -2.57 0.02 1.28
CA VAL A 144 -1.64 1.13 1.45
C VAL A 144 -0.28 0.75 0.86
N PHE A 145 0.20 1.56 -0.08
CA PHE A 145 1.55 1.50 -0.59
C PHE A 145 2.43 2.44 0.24
N VAL A 146 3.38 1.87 0.98
CA VAL A 146 4.33 2.62 1.81
C VAL A 146 5.68 2.69 1.12
N MET A 147 6.25 3.89 1.04
CA MET A 147 7.42 4.17 0.20
C MET A 147 8.40 5.16 0.83
#